data_AF-A0A6A2FJ11-F1
#
_entry.id   AF-A0A6A2FJ11-F1
#
_cell.length_a   1.000
_cell.length_b   1.000
_cell.length_c   1.000
_cell.angle_alpha   90.00
_cell.angle_beta   90.00
_cell.angle_gamma   90.00
#
_symmetry.space_group_name_H-M   'P 1'
#
loop_
_entity.id
_entity.type
_entity.pdbx_description
1 polymer ?
#
loop_
_entity_poly.entity_id
_entity_poly.type
_entity_poly.pdbx_seq_one_letter_code
_entity_poly.pdbx_strand_id
1 'polypeptide(L)'
;MQAVLKRENRLGRQKEHFWVIGLTPTLVISFIELVALGSLNKAGVEPLDVFHLASSKNIRKIILVHNHPSGNLTPSGEDINLTNNLKMGAKYLNIEILDHLIISETGYASVPI
;
A
#
# COMPACT_ATOMS: atom_id res chain seq x y z
N MET A 1 10.11 -3.58 0.86
CA MET A 1 8.95 -4.34 0.34
C MET A 1 9.26 -5.26 -0.85
N GLN A 2 10.18 -4.93 -1.77
CA GLN A 2 10.51 -5.81 -2.90
C GLN A 2 10.94 -7.24 -2.48
N ALA A 3 11.65 -7.37 -1.36
CA ALA A 3 12.01 -8.69 -0.80
C ALA A 3 10.77 -9.51 -0.36
N VAL A 4 9.69 -8.85 0.09
CA VAL A 4 8.41 -9.50 0.42
C VAL A 4 7.74 -9.98 -0.86
N LEU A 5 7.62 -9.11 -1.88
CA LEU A 5 7.09 -9.49 -3.19
C LEU A 5 7.87 -10.64 -3.84
N LYS A 6 9.21 -10.66 -3.72
CA LYS A 6 10.07 -11.73 -4.28
C LYS A 6 9.92 -13.09 -3.58
N ARG A 7 9.27 -13.17 -2.41
CA ARG A 7 8.93 -14.44 -1.76
C ARG A 7 7.76 -15.14 -2.44
N GLU A 8 6.90 -14.40 -3.13
CA GLU A 8 5.84 -14.97 -3.94
C GLU A 8 6.41 -15.76 -5.12
N ASN A 9 5.72 -16.81 -5.53
CA ASN A 9 6.06 -17.52 -6.76
C ASN A 9 5.76 -16.65 -8.00
N ARG A 10 6.19 -17.11 -9.19
CA ARG A 10 6.03 -16.34 -10.44
C ARG A 10 4.57 -15.95 -10.71
N LEU A 11 3.61 -16.82 -10.40
CA LEU A 11 2.18 -16.53 -10.62
C LEU A 11 1.65 -15.52 -9.59
N GLY A 12 2.11 -15.61 -8.34
CA GLY A 12 1.82 -14.65 -7.29
C GLY A 12 2.26 -13.25 -7.70
N ARG A 13 3.51 -13.09 -8.17
CA ARG A 13 4.04 -11.78 -8.58
C ARG A 13 3.34 -11.13 -9.79
N GLN A 14 2.53 -11.89 -10.53
CA GLN A 14 1.69 -11.35 -11.60
C GLN A 14 0.36 -10.76 -11.10
N LYS A 15 0.06 -10.87 -9.80
CA LYS A 15 -1.10 -10.26 -9.19
C LYS A 15 -0.78 -8.86 -8.66
N GLU A 16 -1.78 -7.99 -8.70
CA GLU A 16 -1.76 -6.72 -7.99
C GLU A 16 -1.94 -6.98 -6.49
N HIS A 17 -1.06 -6.44 -5.67
CA HIS A 17 -1.10 -6.52 -4.21
C HIS A 17 -1.06 -5.13 -3.64
N PHE A 18 -1.90 -4.90 -2.65
CA PHE A 18 -1.90 -3.68 -1.88
C PHE A 18 -1.63 -4.00 -0.43
N TRP A 19 -0.48 -3.54 0.08
CA TRP A 19 -0.10 -3.70 1.48
C TRP A 19 -0.21 -2.38 2.22
N VAL A 20 -0.41 -2.51 3.52
CA VAL A 20 -0.27 -1.43 4.48
C VAL A 20 0.81 -1.79 5.48
N ILE A 21 1.75 -0.87 5.67
CA ILE A 21 2.77 -0.95 6.70
C ILE A 21 2.36 -0.04 7.84
N GLY A 22 2.13 -0.60 9.02
CA GLY A 22 1.89 0.15 10.23
C GLY A 22 3.20 0.48 10.96
N LEU A 23 3.35 1.71 11.42
CA LEU A 23 4.54 2.20 12.09
C LEU A 23 4.23 2.70 13.49
N THR A 24 5.13 2.45 14.44
CA THR A 24 5.11 3.09 15.75
C THR A 24 5.37 4.60 15.62
N PRO A 25 5.13 5.41 16.68
CA PRO A 25 5.49 6.83 16.66
C PRO A 25 6.97 7.11 16.33
N THR A 26 7.87 6.19 16.71
CA THR A 26 9.32 6.20 16.45
C THR A 26 9.70 5.61 15.09
N LEU A 27 8.73 5.38 14.19
CA LEU A 27 8.92 4.87 12.83
C LEU A 27 9.49 3.45 12.75
N VAL A 28 9.22 2.63 13.77
CA VAL A 28 9.53 1.19 13.73
C VAL A 28 8.34 0.45 13.11
N ILE A 29 8.62 -0.50 12.22
CA ILE A 29 7.59 -1.36 11.62
C ILE A 29 6.91 -2.19 12.70
N SER A 30 5.60 -1.95 12.89
CA SER A 30 4.73 -2.72 13.77
C SER A 30 4.07 -3.87 13.03
N PHE A 31 3.63 -3.65 11.78
CA PHE A 31 3.06 -4.69 10.93
C PHE A 31 3.27 -4.38 9.45
N ILE A 32 3.19 -5.43 8.63
CA ILE A 32 3.06 -5.35 7.17
C ILE A 32 1.95 -6.34 6.80
N GLU A 33 0.83 -5.85 6.30
CA GLU A 33 -0.32 -6.71 6.00
C GLU A 33 -0.85 -6.43 4.60
N LEU A 34 -1.23 -7.51 3.92
CA LEU A 34 -1.86 -7.48 2.61
C LEU A 34 -3.34 -7.15 2.80
N VAL A 35 -3.78 -6.01 2.28
CA VAL A 35 -5.16 -5.53 2.40
C VAL A 35 -6.00 -5.93 1.19
N ALA A 36 -5.40 -5.90 0.00
CA ALA A 36 -6.09 -6.33 -1.21
C ALA A 36 -5.17 -7.18 -2.08
N LEU A 37 -5.75 -8.23 -2.66
CA LEU A 37 -5.13 -9.07 -3.67
C LEU A 37 -6.01 -9.07 -4.92
N GLY A 38 -5.51 -8.44 -5.97
CA GLY A 38 -6.15 -8.32 -7.26
C GLY A 38 -5.86 -9.49 -8.20
N SER A 39 -6.63 -9.56 -9.28
CA SER A 39 -6.23 -10.33 -10.47
C SER A 39 -5.19 -9.52 -11.28
N LEU A 40 -4.86 -9.97 -12.49
CA LEU A 40 -3.83 -9.40 -13.37
C LEU A 40 -3.92 -7.87 -13.60
N ASN A 41 -5.08 -7.24 -13.37
CA ASN A 41 -5.32 -5.85 -13.80
C ASN A 41 -5.91 -4.91 -12.73
N LYS A 42 -6.21 -5.37 -11.50
CA LYS A 42 -6.75 -4.50 -10.42
C LYS A 42 -6.86 -5.23 -9.08
N ALA A 43 -6.35 -4.61 -8.02
CA ALA A 43 -6.75 -4.88 -6.65
C ALA A 43 -7.78 -3.82 -6.22
N GLY A 44 -8.99 -4.26 -5.87
CA GLY A 44 -9.99 -3.37 -5.28
C GLY A 44 -9.57 -3.05 -3.84
N VAL A 45 -9.05 -1.84 -3.61
CA VAL A 45 -8.68 -1.39 -2.27
C VAL A 45 -9.83 -0.61 -1.68
N GLU A 46 -10.50 -1.19 -0.69
CA GLU A 46 -11.54 -0.51 0.06
C GLU A 46 -10.92 0.32 1.21
N PRO A 47 -11.16 1.63 1.29
CA PRO A 47 -10.62 2.49 2.35
C PRO A 47 -10.92 2.00 3.76
N LEU A 48 -12.11 1.40 3.96
CA LEU A 48 -12.51 0.87 5.25
C LEU A 48 -11.56 -0.23 5.73
N ASP A 49 -11.09 -1.10 4.84
CA ASP A 49 -10.17 -2.20 5.20
C ASP A 49 -8.80 -1.64 5.63
N VAL A 50 -8.29 -0.64 4.91
CA VAL A 50 -7.04 0.07 5.26
C VAL A 50 -7.14 0.70 6.66
N PHE A 51 -8.24 1.40 6.95
CA PHE A 51 -8.39 2.08 8.23
C PHE A 51 -8.77 1.14 9.38
N HIS A 52 -9.55 0.09 9.11
CA HIS A 52 -9.86 -0.94 10.09
C HIS A 52 -8.58 -1.61 10.58
N LEU A 53 -7.67 -1.92 9.67
CA LEU A 53 -6.37 -2.51 9.99
C LEU A 53 -5.52 -1.59 10.90
N ALA A 54 -5.39 -0.31 10.56
CA ALA A 54 -4.64 0.64 11.37
C ALA A 54 -5.31 0.87 12.75
N SER A 55 -6.63 1.04 12.77
CA SER A 55 -7.40 1.34 13.98
C SER A 55 -7.43 0.16 14.96
N SER A 56 -7.65 -1.07 14.47
CA SER A 56 -7.67 -2.29 15.31
C SER A 56 -6.34 -2.57 15.99
N LYS A 57 -5.24 -2.09 15.43
CA LYS A 57 -3.87 -2.23 15.97
C LYS A 57 -3.37 -0.97 16.68
N ASN A 58 -4.24 0.03 16.85
CA ASN A 58 -3.92 1.33 17.45
C ASN A 58 -2.71 2.04 16.81
N ILE A 59 -2.59 1.93 15.49
CA ILE A 59 -1.54 2.57 14.69
C ILE A 59 -2.06 3.88 14.10
N ARG A 60 -1.22 4.92 14.16
CA ARG A 60 -1.53 6.26 13.63
C ARG A 60 -0.61 6.70 12.49
N LYS A 61 0.41 5.92 12.14
CA LYS A 61 1.33 6.20 11.03
C LYS A 61 1.37 4.99 10.11
N ILE A 62 1.05 5.18 8.84
CA ILE A 62 1.04 4.11 7.84
C ILE A 62 1.79 4.48 6.57
N ILE A 63 2.29 3.47 5.87
CA ILE A 63 2.77 3.56 4.48
C ILE A 63 1.91 2.63 3.65
N LEU A 64 1.43 3.13 2.50
CA LEU A 64 0.71 2.35 1.51
C LEU A 64 1.71 1.75 0.52
N VAL A 65 1.48 0.54 0.04
CA VAL A 65 2.39 -0.11 -0.92
C VAL A 65 1.58 -0.87 -1.96
N HIS A 66 1.78 -0.54 -3.22
CA HIS A 66 1.19 -1.22 -4.36
C HIS A 66 2.30 -1.78 -5.25
N ASN A 67 2.27 -3.07 -5.65
CA ASN A 67 3.19 -3.49 -6.71
C ASN A 67 2.58 -3.21 -8.07
N HIS A 68 3.40 -2.97 -9.10
CA HIS A 68 2.97 -3.04 -10.50
C HIS A 68 3.65 -4.26 -11.16
N PRO A 69 2.92 -5.34 -11.48
CA PRO A 69 3.46 -6.52 -12.16
C PRO A 69 4.10 -6.20 -13.51
N SER A 70 3.63 -5.14 -14.17
CA SER A 70 4.18 -4.65 -15.44
C SER A 70 5.63 -4.14 -15.34
N GLY A 71 6.10 -3.84 -14.12
CA GLY A 71 7.40 -3.22 -13.88
C GLY A 71 7.44 -1.71 -14.08
N ASN A 72 6.37 -1.09 -14.61
CA ASN A 72 6.25 0.36 -14.65
C ASN A 72 6.13 0.90 -13.23
N LEU A 73 6.88 1.94 -12.90
CA LEU A 73 6.83 2.60 -11.58
C LEU A 73 6.07 3.93 -11.63
N THR A 74 5.51 4.28 -12.78
CA THR A 74 4.72 5.50 -12.95
C THR A 74 3.36 5.29 -12.28
N PRO A 75 2.96 6.13 -11.31
CA PRO A 75 1.64 6.06 -10.72
C PRO A 75 0.54 6.18 -11.76
N SER A 76 -0.41 5.25 -11.73
CA SER A 76 -1.60 5.35 -12.55
C SER A 76 -2.53 6.45 -12.00
N GLY A 77 -3.48 6.90 -12.81
CA GLY A 77 -4.52 7.81 -12.32
C GLY A 77 -5.35 7.19 -11.18
N GLU A 78 -5.49 5.86 -11.17
CA GLU A 78 -6.19 5.12 -10.11
C GLU A 78 -5.39 5.12 -8.81
N ASP A 79 -4.06 4.95 -8.88
CA ASP A 79 -3.17 5.07 -7.72
C ASP A 79 -3.28 6.45 -7.08
N ILE A 80 -3.23 7.51 -7.88
CA ILE A 80 -3.33 8.90 -7.41
C ILE A 80 -4.71 9.15 -6.77
N ASN A 81 -5.79 8.74 -7.43
CA ASN A 81 -7.15 8.90 -6.91
C ASN A 81 -7.36 8.14 -5.60
N LEU A 82 -6.91 6.89 -5.53
CA LEU A 82 -6.96 6.09 -4.30
C LEU A 82 -6.19 6.76 -3.18
N THR A 83 -4.98 7.24 -3.46
CA THR A 83 -4.13 7.94 -2.49
C THR A 83 -4.84 9.16 -1.93
N ASN A 84 -5.43 10.00 -2.79
CA ASN A 84 -6.16 11.19 -2.39
C ASN A 84 -7.36 10.86 -1.51
N ASN A 85 -8.14 9.84 -1.88
CA ASN A 85 -9.28 9.38 -1.10
C ASN A 85 -8.87 8.86 0.28
N LEU A 86 -7.80 8.07 0.34
CA LEU A 86 -7.24 7.57 1.60
C LEU A 86 -6.70 8.74 2.45
N LYS A 87 -5.99 9.70 1.87
CA LYS A 87 -5.51 10.88 2.60
C LYS A 87 -6.66 11.69 3.21
N MET A 88 -7.76 11.87 2.48
CA MET A 88 -8.95 12.54 3.00
C MET A 88 -9.53 11.80 4.21
N GLY A 89 -9.74 10.48 4.11
CA GLY A 89 -10.25 9.68 5.22
C GLY A 89 -9.30 9.64 6.43
N ALA A 90 -8.00 9.47 6.17
CA ALA A 90 -6.97 9.39 7.20
C ALA A 90 -6.93 10.67 8.06
N LYS A 91 -7.13 11.84 7.44
CA LYS A 91 -7.24 13.13 8.15
C LYS A 91 -8.33 13.13 9.21
N TYR A 92 -9.51 12.57 8.93
CA TYR A 92 -10.62 12.52 9.89
C TYR A 92 -10.39 11.50 11.01
N LEU A 93 -9.61 10.45 10.73
CA LEU A 93 -9.29 9.38 11.69
C LEU A 93 -8.00 9.63 12.48
N ASN A 94 -7.36 10.79 12.27
CA ASN A 94 -6.05 11.14 12.81
C ASN A 94 -5.00 10.05 12.52
N ILE A 95 -5.01 9.53 11.29
CA ILE A 95 -4.02 8.60 10.75
C ILE A 95 -3.17 9.38 9.75
N GLU A 96 -1.86 9.28 9.87
CA GLU A 96 -0.87 9.89 8.99
C GLU A 96 -0.42 8.87 7.95
N ILE A 97 -0.60 9.20 6.67
CA ILE A 97 -0.04 8.43 5.55
C ILE A 97 1.30 9.07 5.21
N LEU A 98 2.40 8.39 5.54
CA LEU A 98 3.75 8.92 5.36
C LEU A 98 4.23 8.83 3.92
N ASP A 99 3.82 7.78 3.20
CA ASP A 99 4.16 7.58 1.80
C ASP A 99 3.17 6.59 1.16
N HIS A 100 3.09 6.61 -0.17
CA HIS A 100 2.51 5.56 -0.97
C HIS A 100 3.53 5.08 -2.01
N LEU A 101 4.06 3.88 -1.80
CA LEU A 101 5.09 3.29 -2.63
C LEU A 101 4.49 2.41 -3.72
N ILE A 102 4.85 2.68 -4.98
CA ILE A 102 4.71 1.72 -6.07
C ILE A 102 6.02 0.93 -6.18
N ILE A 103 5.93 -0.40 -6.18
CA ILE A 103 7.09 -1.29 -6.24
C ILE A 103 7.05 -2.21 -7.45
N SER A 104 8.22 -2.59 -7.94
CA SER A 104 8.40 -3.68 -8.92
C SER A 104 9.50 -4.63 -8.46
N GLU A 105 9.79 -5.67 -9.24
CA GLU A 105 10.91 -6.56 -8.93
C GLU A 105 12.27 -5.85 -8.91
N THR A 106 12.39 -4.71 -9.62
CA THR A 106 13.67 -4.04 -9.87
C THR A 106 13.75 -2.61 -9.31
N GLY A 107 12.63 -1.99 -8.94
CA GLY A 107 12.67 -0.66 -8.31
C GLY A 107 11.42 -0.31 -7.51
N TYR A 108 11.34 0.97 -7.14
CA TYR A 108 10.17 1.57 -6.50
C TYR A 108 10.10 3.07 -6.84
N ALA A 109 8.92 3.65 -6.71
CA ALA A 109 8.67 5.08 -6.78
C ALA A 109 7.58 5.47 -5.78
N SER A 110 7.54 6.73 -5.37
CA SER A 110 6.46 7.25 -4.52
C SER A 110 5.38 7.89 -5.39
N VAL A 111 4.11 7.71 -5.01
CA VAL A 111 3.00 8.48 -5.57
C VAL A 111 3.12 9.91 -5.05
N PRO A 112 3.04 10.94 -5.90
CA PRO A 112 2.99 12.32 -5.45
C PRO A 112 1.82 12.52 -4.49
N ILE A 113 2.11 13.01 -3.29
CA ILE A 113 1.16 13.20 -2.19
C ILE A 113 1.11 14.64 -1.72
#